data_AF-A0A931CAZ4-F1
#
_entry.id   AF-A0A931CAZ4-F1
#
_cell.length_a   1.000
_cell.length_b   1.000
_cell.length_c   1.000
_cell.angle_alpha   90.00
_cell.angle_beta   90.00
_cell.angle_gamma   90.00
#
_symmetry.space_group_name_H-M   'P 1'
#
loop_
_entity.id
_entity.type
_entity.pdbx_description
1 polymer ?
#
loop_
_entity_poly.entity_id
_entity_poly.type
_entity_poly.pdbx_seq_one_letter_code
_entity_poly.pdbx_strand_id
1 'polypeptide(L)' 'MLVDLPKDWRFVPSSVECWKGWATAAPEGPDLGDGVYLFQYKAGTGWRYHSQGSGYHCEDLGIKEAAPFCQYP' A
#
# COMPACT_ATOMS: atom_id res chain seq x y z
N MET A 1 -1.27 5.59 -12.24
CA MET A 1 -0.18 4.73 -12.74
C MET A 1 0.08 3.64 -11.69
N LEU A 2 0.69 2.51 -12.06
CA LEU A 2 1.41 1.73 -11.05
C LEU A 2 2.68 2.50 -10.69
N VAL A 3 3.24 2.28 -9.50
CA VAL A 3 4.46 2.97 -9.08
C VAL A 3 5.67 2.30 -9.72
N ASP A 4 6.61 3.10 -10.22
CA ASP A 4 7.92 2.62 -10.62
C ASP A 4 8.79 2.52 -9.37
N LEU A 5 9.22 1.30 -9.06
CA LEU A 5 10.15 1.07 -7.96
C LEU A 5 11.57 1.46 -8.37
N PRO A 6 12.42 1.87 -7.40
CA PRO A 6 13.84 2.02 -7.65
C PRO A 6 14.45 0.75 -8.25
N LYS A 7 15.57 0.90 -8.93
CA LYS A 7 16.30 -0.24 -9.46
C LYS A 7 16.64 -1.21 -8.31
N ASP A 8 16.50 -2.50 -8.57
CA ASP A 8 16.77 -3.59 -7.63
C ASP A 8 15.77 -3.68 -6.45
N TRP A 9 14.66 -2.92 -6.50
CA TRP A 9 13.54 -3.06 -5.58
C TRP A 9 12.43 -3.93 -6.18
N ARG A 10 11.69 -4.62 -5.31
CA ARG A 10 10.51 -5.41 -5.69
C ARG A 10 9.47 -5.41 -4.58
N PHE A 11 8.21 -5.67 -4.93
CA PHE A 11 7.20 -6.01 -3.92
C PHE A 11 7.30 -7.47 -3.52
N VAL A 12 7.27 -7.75 -2.22
CA VAL A 12 7.26 -9.11 -1.69
C VAL A 12 5.81 -9.63 -1.73
N PRO A 13 5.48 -10.70 -2.48
CA PRO A 13 4.09 -11.15 -2.62
C PRO A 13 3.41 -11.47 -1.29
N SER A 14 4.15 -11.98 -0.31
CA SER A 14 3.63 -12.29 1.03
C SER A 14 3.36 -11.07 1.91
N SER A 15 3.80 -9.88 1.49
CA SER A 15 3.52 -8.60 2.19
C SER A 15 2.28 -7.89 1.66
N VAL A 16 1.64 -8.45 0.62
CA VAL A 16 0.49 -7.81 -0.02
C VAL A 16 -0.75 -8.06 0.84
N GLU A 17 -1.34 -6.99 1.37
CA GLU A 17 -2.62 -7.06 2.06
C GLU A 17 -3.69 -6.35 1.25
N CYS A 18 -4.81 -7.02 0.99
CA CYS A 18 -5.92 -6.49 0.20
C CYS A 18 -7.14 -6.27 1.09
N TRP A 19 -7.79 -5.11 0.97
CA TRP A 19 -9.02 -4.81 1.70
C TRP A 19 -9.91 -3.83 0.94
N LYS A 20 -11.14 -4.23 0.61
CA LYS A 20 -12.20 -3.39 -0.02
C LYS A 20 -11.70 -2.28 -0.96
N GLY A 21 -11.02 -2.66 -2.05
CA GLY A 21 -10.54 -1.71 -3.05
C GLY A 21 -9.23 -0.98 -2.67
N TRP A 22 -8.60 -1.38 -1.58
CA TRP A 22 -7.26 -0.98 -1.16
C TRP A 22 -6.31 -2.18 -1.19
N ALA A 23 -5.04 -1.90 -1.43
CA ALA A 23 -3.97 -2.88 -1.27
C ALA A 23 -2.71 -2.20 -0.73
N THR A 24 -2.03 -2.86 0.21
CA THR A 24 -0.69 -2.47 0.63
C THR A 24 0.34 -3.46 0.11
N ALA A 25 1.59 -3.00 -0.03
CA ALA A 25 2.71 -3.88 -0.34
C ALA A 25 3.99 -3.32 0.29
N ALA A 26 4.71 -4.18 1.02
CA ALA A 26 6.03 -3.85 1.49
C ALA A 26 7.05 -4.10 0.35
N PRO A 27 7.91 -3.12 0.05
CA PRO A 27 9.03 -3.33 -0.86
C PRO A 27 10.13 -4.18 -0.17
N GLU A 28 11.03 -4.74 -0.97
CA GLU A 28 12.33 -5.26 -0.57
C GLU A 28 13.38 -4.64 -1.49
N GLY A 29 14.53 -4.23 -0.93
CA GLY A 29 15.61 -3.56 -1.66
C GLY A 29 16.79 -3.18 -0.75
N PRO A 30 17.92 -2.74 -1.33
CA PRO A 30 19.18 -2.51 -0.61
C PRO A 30 19.16 -1.34 0.40
N ASP A 31 18.36 -0.30 0.16
CA ASP A 31 18.27 0.89 1.01
C ASP A 31 16.82 1.09 1.51
N LEU A 32 16.25 0.01 2.06
CA LEU A 32 14.85 -0.02 2.47
C LEU A 32 14.62 0.86 3.71
N GLY A 33 13.73 1.86 3.58
CA GLY A 33 13.09 2.50 4.73
C GLY A 33 11.94 1.64 5.28
N ASP A 34 11.20 2.17 6.25
CA ASP A 34 10.01 1.54 6.85
C ASP A 34 8.72 1.74 6.03
N GLY A 35 8.83 2.20 4.79
CA GLY A 35 7.69 2.64 3.97
C GLY A 35 6.95 1.51 3.26
N VAL A 36 5.67 1.35 3.57
CA VAL A 36 4.69 0.49 2.86
C VAL A 36 4.00 1.29 1.76
N TYR A 37 3.86 0.71 0.57
CA TYR A 37 3.13 1.34 -0.54
C TYR A 37 1.63 1.04 -0.43
N LEU A 38 0.79 2.04 -0.64
CA LEU A 38 -0.67 1.94 -0.68
C LEU A 38 -1.18 2.16 -2.10
N PHE A 39 -2.11 1.30 -2.49
CA PHE A 39 -2.79 1.30 -3.78
C PHE A 39 -4.30 1.35 -3.57
N GLN A 40 -4.99 2.06 -4.47
CA GLN A 40 -6.44 2.10 -4.52
C GLN A 40 -6.92 1.60 -5.89
N TYR A 41 -7.92 0.72 -5.88
CA TYR A 41 -8.62 0.30 -7.07
C TYR A 41 -9.62 1.37 -7.49
N LYS A 42 -9.52 1.80 -8.76
CA LYS A 42 -10.47 2.73 -9.37
C LYS A 42 -11.16 2.05 -10.55
N ALA A 43 -12.49 2.01 -10.50
CA ALA A 43 -13.30 1.42 -11.58
C ALA A 43 -12.91 2.00 -12.94
N GLY A 44 -12.79 1.13 -13.95
CA GLY A 44 -12.36 1.48 -15.31
C GLY A 44 -10.85 1.67 -15.51
N THR A 45 -10.08 1.92 -14.44
CA THR A 45 -8.64 2.20 -14.57
C THR A 45 -7.74 1.24 -13.80
N GLY A 46 -8.30 0.37 -12.96
CA GLY A 46 -7.59 -0.65 -12.19
C GLY A 46 -6.89 -0.10 -10.94
N TRP A 47 -5.87 -0.82 -10.49
CA TRP A 47 -5.05 -0.44 -9.34
C TRP A 47 -4.16 0.77 -9.65
N ARG A 48 -4.09 1.70 -8.70
CA ARG A 48 -3.31 2.94 -8.81
C ARG A 48 -2.54 3.17 -7.52
N TYR A 49 -1.28 3.59 -7.65
CA TYR A 49 -0.52 4.11 -6.51
C TYR A 49 -1.26 5.29 -5.88
N HIS A 50 -1.37 5.27 -4.56
CA HIS A 50 -1.99 6.31 -3.77
C HIS A 50 -0.93 7.08 -2.97
N SER A 51 -0.16 6.38 -2.13
CA SER A 51 0.83 6.98 -1.22
C SER A 51 1.81 5.92 -0.71
N GLN A 52 2.87 6.35 -0.02
CA GLN A 52 3.79 5.50 0.72
C GLN A 52 4.02 6.11 2.11
N GLY A 53 4.15 5.28 3.15
CA GLY A 53 4.42 5.72 4.52
C GLY A 53 4.71 4.55 5.46
N SER A 54 5.13 4.83 6.69
CA SER A 54 5.44 3.83 7.71
C SER A 54 4.22 3.14 8.32
N GLY A 55 3.02 3.59 7.94
CA GLY A 55 1.74 3.12 8.42
C GLY A 55 0.61 3.99 7.88
N TYR A 56 -0.63 3.55 8.11
CA TYR A 56 -1.82 4.29 7.69
C TYR A 56 -2.84 4.31 8.81
N HIS A 57 -3.41 5.49 9.08
CA HIS A 57 -4.62 5.60 9.87
C HIS A 57 -5.83 5.44 8.95
N CYS A 58 -6.75 4.56 9.34
CA CYS A 58 -7.94 4.25 8.55
C CYS A 58 -8.81 5.50 8.31
N GLU A 59 -8.89 6.39 9.29
CA GLU A 59 -9.66 7.65 9.21
C GLU A 59 -9.19 8.57 8.07
N ASP A 60 -7.88 8.69 7.86
CA ASP A 60 -7.29 9.50 6.79
C ASP A 60 -7.63 8.96 5.39
N LEU A 61 -7.91 7.67 5.31
CA LEU A 61 -8.32 6.97 4.09
C LEU A 61 -9.85 6.94 3.91
N GLY A 62 -10.60 7.53 4.84
CA GLY A 62 -12.06 7.46 4.89
C GLY A 62 -12.60 6.06 5.20
N ILE A 63 -11.74 5.19 5.74
CA ILE A 63 -12.07 3.82 6.13
C ILE A 63 -12.60 3.85 7.57
N LYS A 64 -13.86 3.44 7.75
CA LYS A 64 -14.54 3.46 9.07
C LYS A 64 -14.54 2.11 9.78
N GLU A 65 -14.02 1.08 9.14
CA GLU A 65 -13.97 -0.29 9.64
C GLU A 65 -12.51 -0.70 9.84
N ALA A 66 -12.24 -1.68 10.69
CA ALA A 66 -10.89 -2.21 10.82
C ALA A 66 -10.40 -2.80 9.48
N ALA A 67 -9.26 -2.31 9.00
CA ALA A 67 -8.52 -2.87 7.86
C ALA A 67 -7.18 -3.44 8.35
N PRO A 68 -6.68 -4.54 7.74
CA PRO A 68 -5.49 -5.25 8.20
C PRO A 68 -4.22 -4.37 8.22
N PHE A 69 -4.13 -3.41 7.30
CA PHE A 69 -2.98 -2.52 7.17
C PHE A 69 -3.08 -1.23 8.00
N CYS A 70 -4.19 -1.01 8.72
CA CYS A 70 -4.34 0.20 9.52
C CYS A 70 -3.59 0.07 10.83
N GLN A 71 -2.70 1.02 11.09
CA GLN A 71 -2.07 1.18 12.39
C GLN A 71 -3.06 1.92 13.29
N TYR A 72 -3.66 1.14 14.18
CA TYR A 72 -4.68 1.52 15.17
C TYR A 72 -6.11 1.70 14.59
N PRO A 73 -7.14 1.11 15.24
CA PRO A 73 -8.54 1.26 14.87
C PRO A 73 -9.12 2.64 15.22
#